data_AF-A0A7S0J0C8-F1
#
_entry.id   AF-A0A7S0J0C8-F1
#
_cell.length_a   1.000
_cell.length_b   1.000
_cell.length_c   1.000
_cell.angle_alpha   90.00
_cell.angle_beta   90.00
_cell.angle_gamma   90.00
#
_symmetry.space_group_name_H-M   'P 1'
#
loop_
_entity.id
_entity.type
_entity.pdbx_description
1 polymer ?
#
loop_
_entity_poly.entity_id
_entity_poly.type
_entity_poly.pdbx_seq_one_letter_code
_entity_poly.pdbx_strand_id
1 'polypeptide(L)'
;REVRFIKEYDDTKIGAVFHRSDDAFDKSFFNVEGSSVQPIIKKVDVGSKAETAGLVPGDVVLSVNGISGLSNFQVVEMLRKGMGVFNLVVISGVYKEATAGGVR
;
A
#
# COMPACT_ATOMS: atom_id res chain seq x y z
N ARG A 1 -6.02 -5.94 10.88
CA ARG A 1 -7.23 -5.11 11.03
C ARG A 1 -7.85 -4.85 9.67
N GLU A 2 -9.15 -4.63 9.63
CA GLU A 2 -9.85 -4.27 8.40
C GLU A 2 -9.92 -2.75 8.27
N VAL A 3 -9.74 -2.27 7.05
CA VAL A 3 -9.84 -0.86 6.68
C VAL A 3 -10.86 -0.77 5.55
N ARG A 4 -11.88 0.05 5.73
CA ARG A 4 -12.94 0.24 4.73
C ARG A 4 -13.05 1.70 4.32
N PHE A 5 -13.14 1.94 3.01
CA PHE A 5 -13.46 3.25 2.46
C PHE A 5 -14.23 3.13 1.14
N ILE A 6 -14.79 4.24 0.67
CA ILE A 6 -15.58 4.29 -0.56
C ILE A 6 -14.98 5.31 -1.52
N LYS A 7 -14.74 4.92 -2.78
CA LYS A 7 -14.40 5.86 -3.86
C LYS A 7 -15.64 6.10 -4.71
N GLU A 8 -16.14 7.33 -4.71
CA GLU A 8 -17.37 7.64 -5.46
C GLU A 8 -17.13 7.66 -6.97
N TYR A 9 -15.90 7.99 -7.37
CA TYR A 9 -15.42 8.00 -8.74
C TYR A 9 -14.07 7.30 -8.84
N ASP A 10 -13.73 6.80 -10.01
CA ASP A 10 -12.45 6.13 -10.28
C ASP A 10 -11.25 7.07 -10.12
N ASP A 11 -11.42 8.37 -10.38
CA ASP A 11 -10.39 9.40 -10.17
C ASP A 11 -10.23 9.86 -8.72
N THR A 12 -11.12 9.42 -7.81
CA THR A 12 -11.09 9.82 -6.39
C THR A 12 -9.78 9.35 -5.74
N LYS A 13 -8.93 10.29 -5.34
CA LYS A 13 -7.69 9.98 -4.62
C LYS A 13 -8.01 9.51 -3.19
N ILE A 14 -7.38 8.42 -2.77
CA ILE A 14 -7.52 7.90 -1.40
C ILE A 14 -6.64 8.64 -0.40
N GLY A 15 -5.58 9.32 -0.86
CA GLY A 15 -4.60 10.01 -0.01
C GLY A 15 -3.65 9.09 0.74
N ALA A 16 -3.22 8.00 0.10
CA ALA A 16 -2.16 7.13 0.58
C ALA A 16 -1.07 6.99 -0.47
N VAL A 17 0.18 6.98 -0.03
CA VAL A 17 1.37 6.75 -0.84
C VAL A 17 1.96 5.42 -0.40
N PHE A 18 2.18 4.52 -1.35
CA PHE A 18 2.86 3.25 -1.12
C PHE A 18 4.37 3.43 -1.31
N HIS A 19 5.19 2.61 -0.63
CA HIS A 19 6.59 2.50 -1.00
C HIS A 19 6.71 2.08 -2.47
N ARG A 20 7.59 2.75 -3.20
CA ARG A 20 7.82 2.48 -4.61
C ARG A 20 8.77 1.29 -4.72
N SER A 21 8.49 0.35 -5.62
CA SER A 21 9.26 -0.88 -5.74
C SER A 21 10.74 -0.66 -6.16
N ASP A 22 11.11 0.53 -6.61
CA ASP A 22 12.51 0.91 -6.89
C ASP A 22 13.32 1.39 -5.67
N ASP A 23 12.68 1.63 -4.51
CA ASP A 23 13.41 1.95 -3.26
C ASP A 23 14.22 0.74 -2.73
N ALA A 24 13.92 -0.47 -3.22
CA ALA A 24 14.75 -1.67 -3.12
C ALA A 24 14.35 -2.62 -4.25
N PHE A 25 15.16 -2.66 -5.32
CA PHE A 25 15.08 -3.60 -6.47
C PHE A 25 13.87 -4.54 -6.42
N ASP A 26 12.82 -4.19 -7.14
CA ASP A 26 11.65 -5.04 -7.31
C ASP A 26 12.05 -6.39 -7.94
N LYS A 27 12.32 -7.38 -7.10
CA LYS A 27 12.68 -8.73 -7.53
C LYS A 27 11.48 -9.46 -8.16
N SER A 28 10.28 -8.86 -8.21
CA SER A 28 9.15 -9.40 -8.99
C SER A 28 9.37 -9.35 -10.50
N PHE A 29 10.24 -8.45 -11.01
CA PHE A 29 10.64 -8.43 -12.43
C PHE A 29 11.46 -9.67 -12.85
N PHE A 30 12.08 -10.37 -11.90
CA PHE A 30 12.90 -11.54 -12.17
C PHE A 30 12.18 -12.88 -11.97
N ASN A 31 10.85 -12.87 -11.68
CA ASN A 31 10.10 -14.10 -11.34
C ASN A 31 10.84 -14.99 -10.34
N VAL A 32 11.54 -14.38 -9.37
CA VAL A 32 12.17 -15.13 -8.28
C VAL A 32 11.04 -15.47 -7.31
N GLU A 33 10.79 -16.76 -7.15
CA GLU A 33 9.82 -17.29 -6.19
C GLU A 33 10.14 -16.72 -4.80
N GLY A 34 9.18 -16.02 -4.18
CA GLY A 34 9.35 -15.41 -2.85
C GLY A 34 9.83 -13.95 -2.81
N SER A 35 9.89 -13.23 -3.94
CA SER A 35 10.43 -11.87 -4.03
C SER A 35 9.40 -10.74 -4.22
N SER A 36 8.12 -10.97 -3.89
CA SER A 36 7.09 -9.93 -3.93
C SER A 36 7.32 -8.95 -2.77
N VAL A 37 7.72 -7.71 -3.08
CA VAL A 37 7.77 -6.64 -2.08
C VAL A 37 6.35 -6.39 -1.60
N GLN A 38 6.12 -6.53 -0.30
CA GLN A 38 4.80 -6.35 0.28
C GLN A 38 4.30 -4.91 0.03
N PRO A 39 2.99 -4.69 -0.22
CA PRO A 39 2.45 -3.34 -0.40
C PRO A 39 2.41 -2.62 0.95
N ILE A 40 3.39 -1.73 1.18
CA ILE A 40 3.54 -0.98 2.43
C ILE A 40 3.13 0.47 2.22
N ILE A 41 2.30 1.00 3.11
CA ILE A 41 1.91 2.42 3.17
C ILE A 41 3.11 3.23 3.68
N LYS A 42 3.66 4.09 2.83
CA LYS A 42 4.75 5.02 3.17
C LYS A 42 4.23 6.27 3.87
N LYS A 43 3.13 6.82 3.35
CA LYS A 43 2.53 8.06 3.84
C LYS A 43 1.02 8.00 3.71
N VAL A 44 0.34 8.61 4.66
CA VAL A 44 -1.09 8.92 4.59
C VAL A 44 -1.24 10.43 4.68
N ASP A 45 -2.02 11.02 3.78
CA ASP A 45 -2.27 12.46 3.75
C ASP A 45 -3.32 12.83 4.82
N VAL A 46 -3.12 13.95 5.51
CA VAL A 46 -4.03 14.44 6.55
C VAL A 46 -5.38 14.83 5.95
N GLY A 47 -6.47 14.48 6.63
CA GLY A 47 -7.85 14.68 6.17
C GLY A 47 -8.25 13.77 5.00
N SER A 48 -7.39 12.83 4.63
CA SER A 48 -7.67 11.93 3.52
C SER A 48 -8.65 10.82 3.90
N LYS A 49 -9.18 10.19 2.86
CA LYS A 49 -10.03 9.01 3.00
C LYS A 49 -9.26 7.83 3.62
N ALA A 50 -7.98 7.69 3.28
CA ALA A 50 -7.09 6.70 3.88
C ALA A 50 -6.92 6.93 5.38
N GLU A 51 -6.68 8.18 5.81
CA GLU A 51 -6.57 8.53 7.23
C GLU A 51 -7.89 8.24 7.97
N THR A 52 -9.01 8.67 7.40
CA THR A 52 -10.34 8.49 8.01
C THR A 52 -10.71 7.00 8.13
N ALA A 53 -10.24 6.17 7.19
CA ALA A 53 -10.40 4.73 7.22
C ALA A 53 -9.44 4.01 8.20
N GLY A 54 -8.52 4.76 8.81
CA GLY A 54 -7.56 4.24 9.78
C GLY A 54 -6.31 3.60 9.18
N LEU A 55 -5.95 3.94 7.94
CA LEU A 55 -4.61 3.64 7.41
C LEU A 55 -3.58 4.54 8.08
N VAL A 56 -2.42 3.96 8.36
CA VAL A 56 -1.27 4.68 8.92
C VAL A 56 0.00 4.28 8.17
N PRO A 57 1.03 5.15 8.17
CA PRO A 57 2.36 4.77 7.70
C PRO A 57 2.85 3.49 8.38
N GLY A 58 3.48 2.60 7.60
CA GLY A 58 3.95 1.29 8.04
C GLY A 58 2.94 0.16 7.87
N ASP A 59 1.67 0.45 7.57
CA ASP A 59 0.71 -0.61 7.27
C ASP A 59 1.11 -1.44 6.06
N VAL A 60 0.97 -2.75 6.20
CA VAL A 60 1.13 -3.71 5.12
C VAL A 60 -0.23 -4.20 4.66
N VAL A 61 -0.54 -4.05 3.37
CA VAL A 61 -1.77 -4.55 2.78
C VAL A 61 -1.62 -6.02 2.42
N LEU A 62 -2.42 -6.87 3.06
CA LEU A 62 -2.44 -8.32 2.84
C LEU A 62 -3.44 -8.74 1.76
N SER A 63 -4.57 -8.01 1.67
CA SER A 63 -5.58 -8.26 0.65
C SER A 63 -6.41 -7.02 0.33
N VAL A 64 -6.94 -6.95 -0.89
CA VAL A 64 -7.92 -5.95 -1.33
C VAL A 64 -9.18 -6.66 -1.80
N ASN A 65 -10.33 -6.34 -1.20
CA ASN A 65 -11.62 -6.96 -1.51
C ASN A 65 -11.60 -8.50 -1.45
N GLY A 66 -10.88 -9.05 -0.46
CA GLY A 66 -10.74 -10.51 -0.27
C GLY A 66 -9.68 -11.18 -1.14
N ILE A 67 -9.04 -10.44 -2.07
CA ILE A 67 -7.98 -10.98 -2.93
C ILE A 67 -6.62 -10.77 -2.26
N SER A 68 -5.96 -11.87 -1.88
CA SER A 68 -4.63 -11.88 -1.26
C SER A 68 -3.51 -12.16 -2.27
N GLY A 69 -2.25 -12.01 -1.84
CA GLY A 69 -1.08 -12.33 -2.68
C GLY A 69 -0.79 -11.31 -3.78
N LEU A 70 -1.38 -10.12 -3.66
CA LEU A 70 -1.22 -9.03 -4.61
C LEU A 70 0.14 -8.37 -4.46
N SER A 71 0.78 -8.05 -5.58
CA SER A 71 1.98 -7.21 -5.60
C SER A 71 1.65 -5.76 -5.26
N ASN A 72 2.68 -4.98 -4.91
CA ASN A 72 2.54 -3.53 -4.71
C ASN A 72 1.85 -2.86 -5.92
N PHE A 73 2.30 -3.18 -7.13
CA PHE A 73 1.71 -2.66 -8.37
C PHE A 73 0.24 -3.04 -8.52
N GLN A 74 -0.12 -4.31 -8.28
CA GLN A 74 -1.50 -4.76 -8.39
C GLN A 74 -2.42 -4.05 -7.38
N VAL A 75 -1.97 -3.90 -6.13
CA VAL A 75 -2.73 -3.15 -5.12
C VAL A 75 -2.93 -1.70 -5.57
N VAL A 76 -1.86 -1.01 -5.99
CA VAL A 76 -1.95 0.37 -6.45
C VAL A 76 -2.89 0.51 -7.64
N GLU A 77 -2.80 -0.38 -8.63
CA GLU A 77 -3.67 -0.36 -9.81
C GLU A 77 -5.15 -0.58 -9.45
N MET A 78 -5.44 -1.54 -8.57
CA MET A 78 -6.81 -1.78 -8.09
C MET A 78 -7.38 -0.55 -7.38
N LEU A 79 -6.60 0.09 -6.51
CA LEU A 79 -7.02 1.28 -5.77
C LEU A 79 -7.12 2.53 -6.66
N ARG A 80 -6.29 2.64 -7.70
CA ARG A 80 -6.32 3.77 -8.65
C ARG A 80 -7.49 3.66 -9.62
N LYS A 81 -7.76 2.48 -10.18
CA LYS A 81 -8.78 2.31 -11.23
C LYS A 81 -10.16 1.94 -10.70
N GLY A 82 -10.25 1.30 -9.53
CA GLY A 82 -11.53 0.85 -8.99
C GLY A 82 -12.34 1.98 -8.34
N MET A 83 -13.64 1.77 -8.24
CA MET A 83 -14.60 2.64 -7.54
C MET A 83 -15.49 1.79 -6.62
N GLY A 84 -16.28 2.45 -5.77
CA GLY A 84 -17.14 1.81 -4.79
C GLY A 84 -16.40 1.46 -3.50
N VAL A 85 -16.90 0.43 -2.81
CA VAL A 85 -16.40 0.03 -1.49
C VAL A 85 -15.11 -0.78 -1.63
N PHE A 86 -14.07 -0.34 -0.93
CA PHE A 86 -12.84 -1.07 -0.74
C PHE A 86 -12.76 -1.62 0.67
N ASN A 87 -12.44 -2.91 0.78
CA ASN A 87 -12.16 -3.60 2.04
C ASN A 87 -10.72 -4.09 1.99
N LEU A 88 -9.84 -3.47 2.77
CA LEU A 88 -8.44 -3.86 2.90
C LEU A 88 -8.26 -4.64 4.20
N VAL A 89 -7.50 -5.71 4.14
CA VAL A 89 -6.95 -6.35 5.34
C VAL A 89 -5.51 -5.90 5.46
N VAL A 90 -5.18 -5.25 6.58
CA VAL A 90 -3.83 -4.72 6.83
C VAL A 90 -3.28 -5.23 8.15
N ILE A 91 -1.97 -5.28 8.26
CA ILE A 91 -1.25 -5.42 9.54
C ILE A 91 -0.43 -4.16 9.77
N SER A 92 -0.34 -3.73 11.03
CA SER A 92 0.57 -2.65 11.41
C SER A 92 1.99 -3.18 11.30
N GLY A 93 2.71 -2.76 10.26
CA GLY A 93 4.14 -3.03 10.14
C GLY A 93 4.95 -2.00 10.92
N VAL A 94 6.04 -2.44 11.52
CA VAL A 94 7.09 -1.52 12.00
C VAL A 94 8.02 -1.29 10.83
N TYR A 95 7.68 -0.34 9.95
CA TYR A 95 8.62 0.05 8.91
C TYR A 95 9.75 0.87 9.54
N LYS A 96 10.91 0.22 9.74
CA LYS A 96 12.15 0.95 9.99
C LYS A 96 12.66 1.39 8.63
N GLU A 97 12.56 2.68 8.33
CA GLU A 97 13.43 3.26 7.32
C GLU A 97 14.85 2.84 7.68
N ALA A 98 15.52 2.11 6.80
CA ALA A 98 16.97 2.04 6.88
C ALA A 98 17.43 3.48 6.66
N THR A 99 17.74 4.18 7.76
CA THR A 99 18.42 5.47 7.69
C THR A 99 19.65 5.20 6.84
N ALA A 100 19.65 5.71 5.60
CA ALA A 100 20.86 5.79 4.81
C ALA A 100 21.80 6.62 5.67
N GLY A 101 22.70 5.92 6.37
CA GLY A 101 23.69 6.52 7.22
C GLY A 101 24.40 7.54 6.36
N GLY A 102 24.24 8.82 6.70
CA GLY A 102 25.04 9.88 6.15
C GLY A 102 26.48 9.49 6.39
N VAL A 103 27.15 9.06 5.33
CA VAL A 103 28.59 8.89 5.33
C VAL A 103 29.12 10.33 5.37
N ARG A 104 29.48 10.79 6.56
CA ARG A 104 30.39 11.93 6.72
C ARG A 104 31.80 11.41 6.52
#